data_AF-A0A0C1RDY3-F1
#
_entry.id   AF-A0A0C1RDY3-F1
#
_cell.length_a   1.000
_cell.length_b   1.000
_cell.length_c   1.000
_cell.angle_alpha   90.00
_cell.angle_beta   90.00
_cell.angle_gamma   90.00
#
_symmetry.space_group_name_H-M   'P 1'
#
loop_
_entity.id
_entity.type
_entity.pdbx_description
1 polymer ?
#
loop_
_entity_poly.entity_id
_entity_poly.type
_entity_poly.pdbx_seq_one_letter_code
_entity_poly.pdbx_strand_id
1 'polypeptide(L)'
;MSKGVEEMLVKKGSKSKKFVNLLLLFVVLASCLLYACDKKDDNKIRLTEKAHLKAVFERNNNIYIYDEKKEEIKIVGDPSKRKEILVLSPNHKNIAYKFQQDQNMINNSQIVIQNIKKEKIDVIDIEDEDLKNITEIKWLDDEHILVTAHINPSVLSYGIYDINSKKQVNSVKGILMGIYNDGQELLYSKTKRNDPNYKSNLYINDKLIYEMENNEEQIQDAVISKDYSKIVFKTFSLNLETGEVKDCIYNADFNKDYKISNIEKTELPPTVFGNLKLDEENNLYIINHEAAYKVQGSFFTETEYKEEDLEKPTEEKLTKFKQILAKTFPKEFITDYLQLDELQIYNIQWF
;
A
#
# COMPACT_ATOMS: atom_id res chain seq x y z
N MET A 1 45.25 -27.55 20.22
CA MET A 1 43.86 -27.65 20.69
C MET A 1 42.98 -27.28 19.51
N SER A 2 42.31 -28.29 18.94
CA SER A 2 41.58 -28.18 17.66
C SER A 2 40.18 -27.64 17.88
N LYS A 3 39.76 -26.77 16.95
CA LYS A 3 38.45 -26.15 16.82
C LYS A 3 37.32 -27.19 16.74
N GLY A 4 36.23 -26.96 17.46
CA GLY A 4 34.94 -27.61 17.24
C GLY A 4 34.01 -26.66 16.48
N VAL A 5 33.60 -27.08 15.29
CA VAL A 5 32.54 -26.45 14.48
C VAL A 5 31.25 -27.18 14.86
N GLU A 6 30.26 -26.48 15.38
CA GLU A 6 28.90 -27.03 15.53
C GLU A 6 28.15 -26.86 14.20
N GLU A 7 27.80 -28.00 13.60
CA GLU A 7 27.02 -28.08 12.37
C GLU A 7 25.54 -27.75 12.62
N MET A 8 25.01 -26.87 11.78
CA MET A 8 23.60 -26.53 11.68
C MET A 8 22.85 -27.66 10.95
N LEU A 9 21.89 -28.31 11.61
CA LEU A 9 21.17 -29.48 11.09
C LEU A 9 19.91 -29.09 10.30
N VAL A 10 19.93 -29.34 8.98
CA VAL A 10 18.73 -29.37 8.11
C VAL A 10 18.14 -30.78 8.11
N LYS A 11 16.93 -30.96 8.65
CA LYS A 11 16.23 -32.27 8.63
C LYS A 11 15.22 -32.36 7.47
N LYS A 12 15.46 -33.29 6.53
CA LYS A 12 14.47 -33.80 5.56
C LYS A 12 13.94 -35.15 6.03
N GLY A 13 12.64 -35.26 6.27
CA GLY A 13 11.95 -36.52 6.60
C GLY A 13 11.33 -37.18 5.36
N SER A 14 11.49 -38.50 5.24
CA SER A 14 10.91 -39.32 4.16
C SER A 14 10.07 -40.49 4.70
N LYS A 15 8.80 -40.50 4.26
CA LYS A 15 7.87 -41.62 3.92
C LYS A 15 7.45 -42.65 4.98
N SER A 16 6.12 -42.80 5.11
CA SER A 16 5.48 -44.13 5.14
C SER A 16 4.24 -44.13 4.23
N LYS A 17 4.11 -45.17 3.39
CA LYS A 17 3.30 -45.18 2.15
C LYS A 17 2.09 -46.13 2.20
N LYS A 18 1.48 -46.35 3.39
CA LYS A 18 0.38 -47.33 3.55
C LYS A 18 -0.93 -46.77 4.15
N PHE A 19 -1.05 -45.47 4.37
CA PHE A 19 -2.29 -44.80 4.83
C PHE A 19 -3.08 -44.08 3.72
N VAL A 20 -2.62 -44.18 2.46
CA VAL A 20 -3.06 -43.29 1.37
C VAL A 20 -4.45 -43.64 0.83
N ASN A 21 -4.89 -44.91 0.87
CA ASN A 21 -6.12 -45.29 0.19
C ASN A 21 -7.41 -45.12 1.02
N LEU A 22 -7.33 -44.98 2.35
CA LEU A 22 -8.51 -44.73 3.20
C LEU A 22 -8.73 -43.22 3.44
N LEU A 23 -7.66 -42.43 3.44
CA LEU A 23 -7.72 -40.97 3.54
C LEU A 23 -8.30 -40.33 2.26
N LEU A 24 -8.00 -40.90 1.08
CA LEU A 24 -8.50 -40.40 -0.20
C LEU A 24 -10.03 -40.44 -0.32
N LEU A 25 -10.70 -41.41 0.31
CA LEU A 25 -12.16 -41.50 0.26
C LEU A 25 -12.85 -40.44 1.15
N PHE A 26 -12.23 -40.09 2.29
CA PHE A 26 -12.72 -39.01 3.17
C PHE A 26 -12.41 -37.61 2.60
N VAL A 27 -11.28 -37.44 1.90
CA VAL A 27 -10.93 -36.18 1.23
C VAL A 27 -11.90 -35.86 0.08
N VAL A 28 -12.34 -36.87 -0.68
CA VAL A 28 -13.30 -36.65 -1.78
C VAL A 28 -14.69 -36.24 -1.25
N LEU A 29 -15.17 -36.83 -0.14
CA LEU A 29 -16.45 -36.46 0.47
C LEU A 29 -16.41 -35.11 1.22
N ALA A 30 -15.27 -34.75 1.84
CA ALA A 30 -15.07 -33.41 2.41
C ALA A 30 -14.96 -32.33 1.31
N SER A 31 -14.37 -32.67 0.14
CA SER A 31 -14.28 -31.74 -0.99
C SER A 31 -15.62 -31.43 -1.66
N CYS A 32 -16.64 -32.28 -1.51
CA CYS A 32 -18.00 -31.98 -2.01
C CYS A 32 -18.81 -31.09 -1.04
N LEU A 33 -18.47 -31.06 0.26
CA LEU A 33 -19.12 -30.20 1.25
C LEU A 33 -18.46 -28.82 1.41
N LEU A 34 -17.25 -28.63 0.87
CA LEU A 34 -16.59 -27.31 0.79
C LEU A 34 -16.91 -26.53 -0.50
N TYR A 35 -17.67 -27.10 -1.44
CA TYR A 35 -18.14 -26.39 -2.64
C TYR A 35 -19.43 -25.58 -2.43
N ALA A 36 -19.89 -25.47 -1.18
CA ALA A 36 -21.12 -24.76 -0.83
C ALA A 36 -20.94 -23.85 0.40
N CYS A 37 -19.85 -23.07 0.45
CA CYS A 37 -19.79 -21.79 1.19
C CYS A 37 -18.42 -21.12 0.97
N ASP A 38 -18.15 -20.68 -0.26
CA ASP A 38 -17.16 -19.62 -0.50
C ASP A 38 -17.90 -18.41 -1.06
N LYS A 39 -18.26 -17.49 -0.15
CA LYS A 39 -18.48 -16.11 -0.55
C LYS A 39 -17.12 -15.57 -0.99
N LYS A 40 -16.91 -15.56 -2.31
CA LYS A 40 -15.87 -14.79 -2.96
C LYS A 40 -16.14 -13.30 -2.69
N ASP A 41 -15.51 -12.77 -1.66
CA ASP A 41 -14.99 -11.42 -1.72
C ASP A 41 -13.50 -11.55 -2.08
N ASP A 42 -13.19 -11.20 -3.32
CA ASP A 42 -11.92 -10.58 -3.69
C ASP A 42 -12.07 -10.10 -5.14
N ASN A 43 -12.20 -8.79 -5.29
CA ASN A 43 -12.22 -8.03 -6.55
C ASN A 43 -10.86 -8.12 -7.28
N LYS A 44 -10.35 -9.32 -7.51
CA LYS A 44 -9.09 -9.56 -8.23
C LYS A 44 -9.41 -9.77 -9.71
N ILE A 45 -9.11 -8.75 -10.50
CA ILE A 45 -9.14 -8.89 -11.97
C ILE A 45 -8.07 -9.91 -12.35
N ARG A 46 -8.51 -11.01 -12.95
CA ARG A 46 -7.68 -11.74 -13.89
C ARG A 46 -7.82 -11.04 -15.23
N LEU A 47 -6.79 -10.33 -15.68
CA LEU A 47 -6.50 -9.95 -17.07
C LEU A 47 -6.31 -11.22 -17.91
N THR A 48 -7.35 -12.06 -17.96
CA THR A 48 -7.42 -13.20 -18.84
C THR A 48 -7.19 -12.73 -20.27
N GLU A 49 -6.50 -13.54 -21.08
CA GLU A 49 -6.21 -13.24 -22.49
C GLU A 49 -7.47 -12.85 -23.29
N LYS A 50 -8.65 -13.30 -22.85
CA LYS A 50 -9.96 -13.05 -23.50
C LYS A 50 -10.65 -11.75 -23.10
N ALA A 51 -10.26 -11.10 -22.00
CA ALA A 51 -10.85 -9.84 -21.59
C ALA A 51 -10.23 -8.67 -22.36
N HIS A 52 -11.07 -7.80 -22.94
CA HIS A 52 -10.61 -6.55 -23.55
C HIS A 52 -9.96 -5.68 -22.48
N LEU A 53 -8.74 -5.25 -22.75
CA LEU A 53 -7.95 -4.44 -21.84
C LEU A 53 -8.46 -3.01 -21.81
N LYS A 54 -8.61 -2.44 -20.62
CA LYS A 54 -8.79 -1.01 -20.42
C LYS A 54 -7.65 -0.45 -19.59
N ALA A 55 -7.44 0.85 -19.73
CA ALA A 55 -6.47 1.55 -18.91
C ALA A 55 -6.91 2.97 -18.64
N VAL A 56 -6.48 3.51 -17.51
CA VAL A 56 -6.36 4.95 -17.30
C VAL A 56 -4.89 5.30 -17.16
N PHE A 57 -4.45 6.41 -17.74
CA PHE A 57 -3.05 6.81 -17.67
C PHE A 57 -2.88 8.32 -17.80
N GLU A 58 -1.76 8.81 -17.27
CA GLU A 58 -1.33 10.19 -17.43
C GLU A 58 -0.36 10.34 -18.59
N ARG A 59 -0.53 11.42 -19.35
CA ARG A 59 0.40 11.84 -20.39
C ARG A 59 0.28 13.35 -20.63
N ASN A 60 1.39 14.07 -20.68
CA ASN A 60 1.40 15.52 -20.95
C ASN A 60 0.41 16.30 -20.06
N ASN A 61 0.41 16.02 -18.75
CA ASN A 61 -0.47 16.60 -17.73
C ASN A 61 -1.97 16.44 -18.03
N ASN A 62 -2.33 15.40 -18.78
CA ASN A 62 -3.69 15.01 -19.09
C ASN A 62 -3.91 13.55 -18.74
N ILE A 63 -5.16 13.22 -18.44
CA ILE A 63 -5.58 11.85 -18.15
C ILE A 63 -6.32 11.32 -19.36
N TYR A 64 -6.05 10.06 -19.71
CA TYR A 64 -6.67 9.37 -20.83
C TYR A 64 -7.25 8.04 -20.39
N ILE A 65 -8.33 7.63 -21.05
CA ILE A 65 -8.91 6.29 -20.95
C ILE A 65 -8.64 5.56 -22.27
N TYR A 66 -8.03 4.40 -22.16
CA TYR A 66 -7.89 3.42 -23.24
C TYR A 66 -9.01 2.37 -23.15
N ASP A 67 -9.65 2.08 -24.28
CA ASP A 67 -10.61 0.98 -24.41
C ASP A 67 -10.27 0.13 -25.63
N GLU A 68 -9.65 -1.05 -25.40
CA GLU A 68 -9.25 -1.95 -26.48
C GLU A 68 -10.43 -2.37 -27.36
N LYS A 69 -11.62 -2.57 -26.79
CA LYS A 69 -12.80 -3.04 -27.52
C LYS A 69 -13.26 -2.02 -28.56
N LYS A 70 -13.11 -0.73 -28.22
CA LYS A 70 -13.49 0.38 -29.09
C LYS A 70 -12.33 0.89 -29.93
N GLU A 71 -11.12 0.35 -29.70
CA GLU A 71 -9.87 0.78 -30.31
C GLU A 71 -9.63 2.30 -30.19
N GLU A 72 -9.98 2.88 -29.04
CA GLU A 72 -9.94 4.32 -28.82
C GLU A 72 -9.15 4.71 -27.56
N ILE A 73 -8.55 5.89 -27.63
CA ILE A 73 -8.01 6.61 -26.48
C ILE A 73 -8.75 7.94 -26.39
N LYS A 74 -9.40 8.17 -25.24
CA LYS A 74 -10.18 9.38 -24.98
C LYS A 74 -9.57 10.18 -23.86
N ILE A 75 -9.50 11.49 -24.04
CA ILE A 75 -9.10 12.40 -22.98
C ILE A 75 -10.21 12.50 -21.93
N VAL A 76 -9.81 12.59 -20.68
CA VAL A 76 -10.67 12.77 -19.52
C VAL A 76 -10.75 14.25 -19.17
N GLY A 77 -11.98 14.77 -19.16
CA GLY A 77 -12.25 16.15 -18.77
C GLY A 77 -11.64 17.18 -19.71
N ASP A 78 -11.41 18.38 -19.20
CA ASP A 78 -10.94 19.53 -19.98
C ASP A 78 -9.42 19.46 -20.25
N PRO A 79 -8.93 19.40 -21.51
CA PRO A 79 -7.50 19.34 -21.83
C PRO A 79 -6.68 20.57 -21.43
N SER A 80 -7.32 21.73 -21.24
CA SER A 80 -6.62 22.97 -20.86
C SER A 80 -6.15 22.95 -19.41
N LYS A 81 -6.70 22.02 -18.63
CA LYS A 81 -6.48 21.86 -17.20
C LYS A 81 -5.41 20.81 -16.95
N ARG A 82 -4.35 21.20 -16.23
CA ARG A 82 -3.28 20.29 -15.79
C ARG A 82 -3.80 19.34 -14.72
N LYS A 83 -3.64 18.04 -14.96
CA LYS A 83 -4.08 16.94 -14.09
C LYS A 83 -2.88 16.08 -13.75
N GLU A 84 -2.78 15.70 -12.48
CA GLU A 84 -1.67 14.92 -11.92
C GLU A 84 -2.21 13.96 -10.84
N ILE A 85 -1.43 12.95 -10.46
CA ILE A 85 -1.71 12.01 -9.35
C ILE A 85 -3.01 11.21 -9.58
N LEU A 86 -3.10 10.57 -10.73
CA LEU A 86 -4.17 9.70 -11.16
C LEU A 86 -4.18 8.40 -10.34
N VAL A 87 -5.33 8.13 -9.73
CA VAL A 87 -5.62 6.83 -9.10
C VAL A 87 -7.00 6.30 -9.48
N LEU A 88 -7.10 5.00 -9.75
CA LEU A 88 -8.32 4.30 -10.13
C LEU A 88 -8.96 3.65 -8.89
N SER A 89 -10.27 3.79 -8.73
CA SER A 89 -11.01 3.16 -7.63
C SER A 89 -10.99 1.63 -7.75
N PRO A 90 -11.09 0.86 -6.65
CA PRO A 90 -11.07 -0.60 -6.69
C PRO A 90 -12.12 -1.25 -7.60
N ASN A 91 -13.31 -0.67 -7.74
CA ASN A 91 -14.33 -1.15 -8.68
C ASN A 91 -14.20 -0.62 -10.12
N HIS A 92 -13.15 0.14 -10.41
CA HIS A 92 -12.82 0.75 -11.70
C HIS A 92 -13.92 1.64 -12.30
N LYS A 93 -14.77 2.24 -11.46
CA LYS A 93 -15.81 3.17 -11.92
C LYS A 93 -15.38 4.62 -11.83
N ASN A 94 -14.51 4.95 -10.87
CA ASN A 94 -14.10 6.31 -10.59
C ASN A 94 -12.58 6.44 -10.70
N ILE A 95 -12.13 7.60 -11.14
CA ILE A 95 -10.74 8.04 -11.00
C ILE A 95 -10.71 9.22 -10.05
N ALA A 96 -9.66 9.31 -9.24
CA ALA A 96 -9.31 10.50 -8.49
C ALA A 96 -8.04 11.10 -9.08
N TYR A 97 -7.98 12.42 -9.16
CA TYR A 97 -6.79 13.14 -9.59
C TYR A 97 -6.75 14.54 -9.00
N LYS A 98 -5.56 15.10 -8.88
CA LYS A 98 -5.32 16.48 -8.48
C LYS A 98 -5.47 17.41 -9.66
N PHE A 99 -6.18 18.51 -9.46
CA PHE A 99 -6.23 19.63 -10.39
C PHE A 99 -5.27 20.73 -9.94
N GLN A 100 -4.41 21.20 -10.84
CA GLN A 100 -3.57 22.38 -10.60
C GLN A 100 -4.21 23.59 -11.29
N GLN A 101 -4.77 24.50 -10.48
CA GLN A 101 -5.26 25.80 -10.96
C GLN A 101 -4.07 26.73 -11.24
N ASP A 102 -4.26 27.70 -12.16
CA ASP A 102 -3.22 28.58 -12.76
C ASP A 102 -1.98 28.89 -11.90
N GLN A 103 -0.82 29.01 -12.57
CA GLN A 103 0.51 29.27 -11.98
C GLN A 103 0.59 30.47 -11.01
N ASN A 104 -0.41 31.36 -11.03
CA ASN A 104 -0.49 32.55 -10.19
C ASN A 104 -1.30 32.36 -8.89
N MET A 105 -1.96 31.21 -8.69
CA MET A 105 -2.65 30.87 -7.45
C MET A 105 -1.91 29.77 -6.71
N ILE A 106 -0.94 30.20 -5.91
CA ILE A 106 -0.30 29.35 -4.91
C ILE A 106 -1.42 28.92 -3.94
N ASN A 107 -1.72 27.61 -3.89
CA ASN A 107 -2.45 26.92 -2.80
C ASN A 107 -3.92 26.49 -2.98
N ASN A 108 -4.51 26.40 -4.18
CA ASN A 108 -5.81 25.73 -4.35
C ASN A 108 -5.67 24.37 -5.06
N SER A 109 -5.11 23.39 -4.36
CA SER A 109 -5.14 22.00 -4.81
C SER A 109 -6.55 21.44 -4.58
N GLN A 110 -7.24 21.09 -5.66
CA GLN A 110 -8.54 20.41 -5.60
C GLN A 110 -8.37 18.96 -6.00
N ILE A 111 -9.12 18.07 -5.34
CA ILE A 111 -9.21 16.68 -5.76
C ILE A 111 -10.49 16.52 -6.56
N VAL A 112 -10.35 15.96 -7.76
CA VAL A 112 -11.46 15.68 -8.64
C VAL A 112 -11.73 14.19 -8.64
N ILE A 113 -12.98 13.82 -8.40
CA ILE A 113 -13.49 12.46 -8.57
C ILE A 113 -14.32 12.43 -9.85
N GLN A 114 -13.91 11.62 -10.81
CA GLN A 114 -14.63 11.50 -12.08
C GLN A 114 -15.09 10.07 -12.33
N ASN A 115 -16.38 9.91 -12.62
CA ASN A 115 -16.91 8.63 -13.06
C ASN A 115 -16.55 8.37 -14.53
N ILE A 116 -15.86 7.27 -14.80
CA ILE A 116 -15.35 6.90 -16.13
C ILE A 116 -16.48 6.73 -17.15
N LYS A 117 -17.65 6.22 -16.74
CA LYS A 117 -18.76 5.91 -17.66
C LYS A 117 -19.77 7.04 -17.78
N LYS A 118 -20.08 7.72 -16.67
CA LYS A 118 -21.13 8.73 -16.61
C LYS A 118 -20.64 10.13 -16.93
N GLU A 119 -19.32 10.32 -17.02
CA GLU A 119 -18.67 11.63 -17.17
C GLU A 119 -19.10 12.64 -16.09
N LYS A 120 -19.62 12.14 -14.96
CA LYS A 120 -19.96 12.95 -13.80
C LYS A 120 -18.66 13.34 -13.10
N ILE A 121 -18.49 14.63 -12.87
CA ILE A 121 -17.34 15.21 -12.17
C ILE A 121 -17.83 15.72 -10.82
N ASP A 122 -17.19 15.24 -9.77
CA ASP A 122 -17.32 15.74 -8.41
C ASP A 122 -15.97 16.32 -7.97
N VAL A 123 -16.01 17.38 -7.16
CA VAL A 123 -14.82 18.04 -6.62
C VAL A 123 -14.88 17.97 -5.11
N ILE A 124 -13.75 17.63 -4.50
CA ILE A 124 -13.51 17.69 -3.06
C ILE A 124 -12.58 18.88 -2.82
N ASP A 125 -13.08 19.88 -2.11
CA ASP A 125 -12.31 21.04 -1.70
C ASP A 125 -11.50 20.70 -0.45
N ILE A 126 -10.19 20.93 -0.52
CA ILE A 126 -9.26 20.68 0.59
C ILE A 126 -9.14 21.97 1.41
N GLU A 127 -9.92 22.04 2.49
CA GLU A 127 -9.95 23.21 3.38
C GLU A 127 -8.77 23.24 4.37
N ASP A 128 -8.23 22.08 4.74
CA ASP A 128 -7.09 21.98 5.67
C ASP A 128 -5.80 22.49 5.00
N GLU A 129 -5.25 23.58 5.55
CA GLU A 129 -3.99 24.20 5.08
C GLU A 129 -2.83 23.21 5.05
N ASP A 130 -2.78 22.26 5.99
CA ASP A 130 -1.72 21.27 6.07
C ASP A 130 -1.84 20.18 5.00
N LEU A 131 -2.97 20.11 4.30
CA LEU A 131 -3.23 19.17 3.20
C LEU A 131 -3.15 19.81 1.80
N LYS A 132 -2.79 21.09 1.69
CA LYS A 132 -2.78 21.79 0.40
C LYS A 132 -1.67 21.36 -0.55
N ASN A 133 -0.53 20.93 -0.02
CA ASN A 133 0.60 20.44 -0.82
C ASN A 133 0.50 18.94 -1.05
N ILE A 134 -0.56 18.52 -1.73
CA ILE A 134 -0.85 17.11 -2.02
C ILE A 134 0.28 16.50 -2.85
N THR A 135 0.83 15.39 -2.35
CA THR A 135 1.88 14.58 -2.99
C THR A 135 1.37 13.21 -3.43
N GLU A 136 0.30 12.70 -2.81
CA GLU A 136 -0.27 11.40 -3.14
C GLU A 136 -1.79 11.38 -2.88
N ILE A 137 -2.50 10.58 -3.69
CA ILE A 137 -3.90 10.20 -3.47
C ILE A 137 -3.95 8.69 -3.58
N LYS A 138 -4.67 8.01 -2.69
CA LYS A 138 -4.86 6.56 -2.71
C LYS A 138 -6.30 6.22 -2.39
N TRP A 139 -6.89 5.27 -3.11
CA TRP A 139 -8.19 4.72 -2.73
C TRP A 139 -8.04 3.75 -1.55
N LEU A 140 -8.86 3.90 -0.52
CA LEU A 140 -8.96 2.95 0.58
C LEU A 140 -10.01 1.88 0.28
N ASP A 141 -11.12 2.33 -0.29
CA ASP A 141 -12.21 1.50 -0.80
C ASP A 141 -12.88 2.25 -1.98
N ASP A 142 -14.13 1.93 -2.32
CA ASP A 142 -14.85 2.58 -3.41
C ASP A 142 -15.45 3.96 -3.05
N GLU A 143 -15.44 4.32 -1.78
CA GLU A 143 -16.10 5.49 -1.19
C GLU A 143 -15.12 6.45 -0.48
N HIS A 144 -13.94 5.98 -0.10
CA HIS A 144 -12.94 6.74 0.65
C HIS A 144 -11.61 6.84 -0.08
N ILE A 145 -11.03 8.03 -0.03
CA ILE A 145 -9.67 8.31 -0.47
C ILE A 145 -8.80 8.78 0.70
N LEU A 146 -7.54 8.37 0.69
CA LEU A 146 -6.46 8.94 1.47
C LEU A 146 -5.74 10.00 0.63
N VAL A 147 -5.48 11.14 1.24
CA VAL A 147 -4.73 12.26 0.70
C VAL A 147 -3.50 12.46 1.55
N THR A 148 -2.32 12.37 0.94
CA THR A 148 -1.03 12.66 1.60
C THR A 148 -0.51 14.00 1.12
N ALA A 149 -0.03 14.83 2.06
CA ALA A 149 0.55 16.13 1.74
C ALA A 149 1.79 16.42 2.58
N HIS A 150 2.66 17.27 2.05
CA HIS A 150 3.80 17.81 2.80
C HIS A 150 3.42 19.11 3.52
N ILE A 151 3.49 19.12 4.84
CA ILE A 151 3.48 20.38 5.62
C ILE A 151 4.83 21.09 5.41
N ASN A 152 5.91 20.31 5.48
CA ASN A 152 7.28 20.71 5.13
C ASN A 152 8.05 19.44 4.70
N PRO A 153 9.31 19.54 4.23
CA PRO A 153 10.06 18.37 3.76
C PRO A 153 10.25 17.23 4.77
N SER A 154 9.96 17.44 6.06
CA SER A 154 10.15 16.46 7.14
C SER A 154 8.85 16.07 7.85
N VAL A 155 7.70 16.66 7.51
CA VAL A 155 6.42 16.40 8.18
C VAL A 155 5.32 16.22 7.14
N LEU A 156 4.65 15.08 7.24
CA LEU A 156 3.51 14.71 6.42
C LEU A 156 2.19 14.95 7.16
N SER A 157 1.18 15.30 6.38
CA SER A 157 -0.22 15.32 6.79
C SER A 157 -0.98 14.30 5.96
N TYR A 158 -1.96 13.67 6.60
CA TYR A 158 -2.82 12.67 5.98
C TYR A 158 -4.27 13.03 6.27
N GLY A 159 -5.10 13.02 5.23
CA GLY A 159 -6.54 13.25 5.35
C GLY A 159 -7.32 12.16 4.62
N ILE A 160 -8.37 11.65 5.26
CA ILE A 160 -9.31 10.72 4.65
C ILE A 160 -10.58 11.48 4.29
N TYR A 161 -11.03 11.31 3.06
CA TYR A 161 -12.21 11.97 2.54
C TYR A 161 -13.20 10.94 2.01
N ASP A 162 -14.47 11.12 2.36
CA ASP A 162 -15.59 10.39 1.76
C ASP A 162 -16.01 11.11 0.47
N ILE A 163 -16.03 10.40 -0.65
CA ILE A 163 -16.28 11.00 -1.98
C ILE A 163 -17.74 11.40 -2.19
N ASN A 164 -18.68 10.81 -1.44
CA ASN A 164 -20.11 11.00 -1.61
C ASN A 164 -20.57 12.29 -0.89
N SER A 165 -20.16 12.42 0.36
CA SER A 165 -20.38 13.57 1.23
C SER A 165 -19.40 14.72 0.95
N LYS A 166 -18.25 14.42 0.33
CA LYS A 166 -17.15 15.35 0.01
C LYS A 166 -16.50 15.97 1.24
N LYS A 167 -16.60 15.29 2.39
CA LYS A 167 -16.09 15.77 3.66
C LYS A 167 -14.88 14.97 4.12
N GLN A 168 -13.98 15.66 4.81
CA GLN A 168 -12.93 15.02 5.58
C GLN A 168 -13.55 14.21 6.72
N VAL A 169 -13.24 12.92 6.75
CA VAL A 169 -13.69 11.96 7.77
C VAL A 169 -12.70 11.93 8.93
N ASN A 170 -11.40 11.94 8.61
CA ASN A 170 -10.33 11.83 9.60
C ASN A 170 -9.03 12.46 9.09
N SER A 171 -8.10 12.83 9.98
CA SER A 171 -6.79 13.34 9.60
C SER A 171 -5.76 13.26 10.71
N VAL A 172 -4.49 13.07 10.35
CA VAL A 172 -3.37 13.03 11.30
C VAL A 172 -2.12 13.68 10.72
N LYS A 173 -1.19 14.06 11.61
CA LYS A 173 0.11 14.65 11.25
C LYS A 173 1.23 13.85 11.91
N GLY A 174 2.17 13.34 11.12
CA GLY A 174 3.21 12.45 11.61
C GLY A 174 3.66 11.47 10.53
N ILE A 175 3.97 10.24 10.92
CA ILE A 175 4.24 9.12 10.03
C ILE A 175 3.05 8.16 10.14
N LEU A 176 2.20 8.09 9.12
CA LEU A 176 1.07 7.16 9.09
C LEU A 176 1.59 5.73 8.89
N MET A 177 1.16 4.82 9.75
CA MET A 177 1.62 3.41 9.77
C MET A 177 0.49 2.44 9.45
N GLY A 178 -0.75 2.78 9.80
CA GLY A 178 -1.89 1.93 9.49
C GLY A 178 -3.23 2.68 9.47
N ILE A 179 -4.15 2.15 8.69
CA ILE A 179 -5.52 2.62 8.54
C ILE A 179 -6.45 1.45 8.85
N TYR A 180 -7.34 1.63 9.81
CA TYR A 180 -8.24 0.58 10.30
C TYR A 180 -9.69 1.07 10.31
N ASN A 181 -10.63 0.13 10.35
CA ASN A 181 -12.07 0.38 10.35
C ASN A 181 -12.50 1.39 9.27
N ASP A 182 -12.15 1.11 8.02
CA ASP A 182 -12.50 1.92 6.84
C ASP A 182 -12.10 3.40 6.95
N GLY A 183 -10.95 3.68 7.60
CA GLY A 183 -10.44 5.03 7.77
C GLY A 183 -10.86 5.74 9.06
N GLN A 184 -11.69 5.10 9.88
CA GLN A 184 -12.08 5.66 11.17
C GLN A 184 -10.92 5.70 12.16
N GLU A 185 -9.94 4.81 12.04
CA GLU A 185 -8.80 4.76 12.96
C GLU A 185 -7.47 4.86 12.20
N LEU A 186 -6.65 5.82 12.62
CA LEU A 186 -5.34 6.09 12.04
C LEU A 186 -4.25 5.86 13.07
N LEU A 187 -3.43 4.83 12.84
CA LEU A 187 -2.24 4.54 13.62
C LEU A 187 -1.07 5.33 13.02
N TYR A 188 -0.45 6.17 13.83
CA TYR A 188 0.66 6.99 13.38
C TYR A 188 1.69 7.24 14.49
N SER A 189 2.92 7.57 14.10
CA SER A 189 3.92 8.05 15.02
C SER A 189 4.16 9.55 14.91
N LYS A 190 4.53 10.16 16.04
CA LYS A 190 4.91 11.57 16.09
C LYS A 190 6.02 11.79 17.11
N THR A 191 7.08 12.45 16.67
CA THR A 191 8.21 12.86 17.52
C THR A 191 8.29 14.38 17.56
N LYS A 192 8.24 14.99 18.76
CA LYS A 192 8.39 16.45 18.92
C LYS A 192 9.86 16.85 18.94
N ARG A 193 10.51 16.89 17.77
CA ARG A 193 11.98 17.07 17.64
C ARG A 193 12.60 18.33 18.30
N ASN A 194 11.80 19.29 18.75
CA ASN A 194 12.29 20.53 19.37
C ASN A 194 12.46 20.44 20.90
N ASP A 195 12.21 19.29 21.53
CA ASP A 195 12.38 19.06 22.96
C ASP A 195 13.58 18.12 23.20
N PRO A 196 14.64 18.49 23.94
CA PRO A 196 15.79 17.59 24.17
C PRO A 196 15.41 16.24 24.82
N ASN A 197 14.23 16.15 25.45
CA ASN A 197 13.66 14.90 25.97
C ASN A 197 12.56 14.33 25.06
N TYR A 198 12.55 14.68 23.78
CA TYR A 198 11.54 14.20 22.86
C TYR A 198 11.60 12.69 22.75
N LYS A 199 10.43 12.07 22.79
CA LYS A 199 10.29 10.64 22.56
C LYS A 199 9.45 10.41 21.33
N SER A 200 9.76 9.32 20.64
CA SER A 200 8.87 8.81 19.60
C SER A 200 7.65 8.19 20.28
N ASN A 201 6.47 8.42 19.72
CA ASN A 201 5.20 8.06 20.32
C ASN A 201 4.30 7.43 19.27
N LEU A 202 3.46 6.48 19.66
CA LEU A 202 2.37 5.95 18.85
C LEU A 202 1.03 6.55 19.30
N TYR A 203 0.21 6.87 18.32
CA TYR A 203 -1.14 7.39 18.51
C TYR A 203 -2.14 6.65 17.64
N ILE A 204 -3.38 6.56 18.11
CA ILE A 204 -4.56 6.27 17.30
C ILE A 204 -5.54 7.43 17.45
N ASN A 205 -5.86 8.13 16.36
CA ASN A 205 -6.75 9.30 16.37
C ASN A 205 -6.46 10.29 17.52
N ASP A 206 -5.21 10.73 17.63
CA ASP A 206 -4.70 11.64 18.68
C ASP A 206 -4.67 11.11 20.11
N LYS A 207 -5.15 9.89 20.36
CA LYS A 207 -4.95 9.21 21.65
C LYS A 207 -3.57 8.56 21.67
N LEU A 208 -2.72 8.99 22.61
CA LEU A 208 -1.43 8.36 22.89
C LEU A 208 -1.66 6.91 23.34
N ILE A 209 -1.06 5.95 22.64
CA ILE A 209 -1.13 4.52 23.00
C ILE A 209 0.21 4.01 23.54
N TYR A 210 1.32 4.65 23.16
CA TYR A 210 2.66 4.29 23.60
C TYR A 210 3.63 5.46 23.50
N GLU A 211 4.50 5.59 24.49
CA GLU A 211 5.63 6.51 24.50
C GLU A 211 6.93 5.69 24.64
N MET A 212 7.89 5.91 23.75
CA MET A 212 9.20 5.26 23.85
C MET A 212 9.91 5.64 25.15
N GLU A 213 10.55 4.68 25.82
CA GLU A 213 11.36 4.97 27.00
C GLU A 213 12.66 5.69 26.62
N ASN A 214 13.31 5.25 25.54
CA ASN A 214 14.54 5.81 25.01
C ASN A 214 14.25 6.91 23.98
N ASN A 215 14.77 8.12 24.19
CA ASN A 215 14.62 9.26 23.28
C ASN A 215 15.43 9.12 21.97
N GLU A 216 16.46 8.27 21.97
CA GLU A 216 17.27 7.97 20.78
C GLU A 216 16.60 6.96 19.83
N GLU A 217 15.61 6.21 20.31
CA GLU A 217 14.85 5.27 19.48
C GLU A 217 13.65 5.96 18.81
N GLN A 218 13.51 5.73 17.50
CA GLN A 218 12.46 6.30 16.68
C GLN A 218 11.61 5.20 16.05
N ILE A 219 10.28 5.32 16.16
CA ILE A 219 9.34 4.36 15.60
C ILE A 219 9.23 4.60 14.09
N GLN A 220 9.52 3.58 13.29
CA GLN A 220 9.51 3.63 11.83
C GLN A 220 8.26 3.03 11.21
N ASP A 221 7.70 2.00 11.85
CA ASP A 221 6.55 1.25 11.33
C ASP A 221 5.78 0.61 12.48
N ALA A 222 4.49 0.34 12.28
CA ALA A 222 3.63 -0.33 13.23
C ALA A 222 2.39 -0.96 12.58
N VAL A 223 1.98 -2.12 13.09
CA VAL A 223 0.79 -2.85 12.63
C VAL A 223 0.00 -3.42 13.81
N ILE A 224 -1.32 -3.38 13.70
CA ILE A 224 -2.28 -3.95 14.66
C ILE A 224 -2.95 -5.16 14.00
N SER A 225 -3.16 -6.23 14.75
CA SER A 225 -3.89 -7.39 14.27
C SER A 225 -5.36 -7.06 13.98
N LYS A 226 -5.97 -7.78 13.03
CA LYS A 226 -7.38 -7.59 12.62
C LYS A 226 -8.37 -7.72 13.78
N ASP A 227 -8.05 -8.56 14.76
CA ASP A 227 -8.86 -8.81 15.97
C ASP A 227 -8.54 -7.85 17.14
N TYR A 228 -7.60 -6.92 16.96
CA TYR A 228 -7.11 -5.97 17.97
C TYR A 228 -6.45 -6.62 19.19
N SER A 229 -6.02 -7.88 19.09
CA SER A 229 -5.34 -8.59 20.20
C SER A 229 -3.84 -8.33 20.28
N LYS A 230 -3.22 -7.84 19.20
CA LYS A 230 -1.77 -7.64 19.11
C LYS A 230 -1.43 -6.32 18.41
N ILE A 231 -0.35 -5.69 18.87
CA ILE A 231 0.33 -4.61 18.15
C ILE A 231 1.81 -4.96 18.02
N VAL A 232 2.39 -4.65 16.86
CA VAL A 232 3.81 -4.80 16.60
C VAL A 232 4.33 -3.48 16.05
N PHE A 233 5.47 -3.00 16.55
CA PHE A 233 6.10 -1.81 16.00
C PHE A 233 7.61 -1.97 15.88
N LYS A 234 8.17 -1.35 14.83
CA LYS A 234 9.59 -1.36 14.51
C LYS A 234 10.19 -0.01 14.89
N THR A 235 11.35 -0.04 15.52
CA THR A 235 12.16 1.15 15.80
C THR A 235 13.53 1.06 15.16
N PHE A 236 14.18 2.22 15.02
CA PHE A 236 15.61 2.33 14.81
C PHE A 236 16.24 3.31 15.79
N SER A 237 17.52 3.10 16.08
CA SER A 237 18.40 4.07 16.75
C SER A 237 19.72 4.16 15.98
N LEU A 238 20.31 5.35 15.94
CA LEU A 238 21.63 5.60 15.35
C LEU A 238 22.57 6.08 16.46
N ASN A 239 23.64 5.33 16.70
CA ASN A 239 24.74 5.82 17.53
C ASN A 239 25.59 6.78 16.70
N LEU A 240 25.58 8.07 17.06
CA LEU A 240 26.30 9.11 16.32
C LEU A 240 27.84 9.01 16.44
N GLU A 241 28.35 8.36 17.48
CA GLU A 241 29.80 8.18 17.68
C GLU A 241 30.35 7.03 16.84
N THR A 242 29.63 5.91 16.78
CA THR A 242 30.07 4.71 16.05
C THR A 242 29.49 4.62 14.64
N GLY A 243 28.43 5.37 14.34
CA GLY A 243 27.63 5.22 13.13
C GLY A 243 26.78 3.95 13.09
N GLU A 244 26.72 3.21 14.19
CA GLU A 244 25.99 1.95 14.28
C GLU A 244 24.47 2.19 14.27
N VAL A 245 23.78 1.50 13.37
CA VAL A 245 22.32 1.50 13.29
C VAL A 245 21.80 0.22 13.93
N LYS A 246 20.84 0.37 14.83
CA LYS A 246 20.17 -0.75 15.50
C LYS A 246 18.68 -0.67 15.24
N ASP A 247 18.15 -1.73 14.64
CA ASP A 247 16.72 -1.92 14.42
C ASP A 247 16.15 -2.89 15.46
N CYS A 248 14.95 -2.59 15.98
CA CYS A 248 14.25 -3.44 16.95
C CYS A 248 12.79 -3.60 16.57
N ILE A 249 12.20 -4.75 16.91
CA ILE A 249 10.77 -5.02 16.87
C ILE A 249 10.28 -5.16 18.30
N TYR A 250 9.17 -4.50 18.59
CA TYR A 250 8.41 -4.63 19.81
C TYR A 250 7.11 -5.36 19.50
N ASN A 251 6.92 -6.53 20.09
CA ASN A 251 5.67 -7.27 20.05
C ASN A 251 4.92 -7.06 21.35
N ALA A 252 3.63 -6.77 21.31
CA ALA A 252 2.85 -6.54 22.52
C ALA A 252 1.40 -6.99 22.37
N ASP A 253 0.79 -7.32 23.50
CA ASP A 253 -0.65 -7.50 23.59
C ASP A 253 -1.35 -6.15 23.42
N PHE A 254 -2.47 -6.17 22.71
CA PHE A 254 -3.29 -5.00 22.44
C PHE A 254 -4.76 -5.30 22.76
N ASN A 255 -5.54 -4.24 22.95
CA ASN A 255 -6.98 -4.37 23.06
C ASN A 255 -7.71 -3.18 22.44
N LYS A 256 -9.03 -3.31 22.33
CA LYS A 256 -9.92 -2.30 21.75
C LYS A 256 -9.96 -0.98 22.52
N ASP A 257 -9.51 -0.94 23.78
CA ASP A 257 -9.34 0.29 24.56
C ASP A 257 -8.01 0.99 24.29
N TYR A 258 -7.25 0.49 23.31
CA TYR A 258 -5.90 0.90 22.93
C TYR A 258 -4.86 0.82 24.05
N LYS A 259 -4.98 -0.20 24.92
CA LYS A 259 -3.97 -0.46 25.94
C LYS A 259 -2.95 -1.47 25.42
N ILE A 260 -1.68 -1.20 25.68
CA ILE A 260 -0.57 -2.07 25.36
C ILE A 260 -0.07 -2.74 26.65
N SER A 261 0.21 -4.04 26.61
CA SER A 261 0.82 -4.79 27.70
C SER A 261 1.75 -5.88 27.18
N ASN A 262 2.55 -6.49 28.08
CA ASN A 262 3.43 -7.63 27.76
C ASN A 262 4.35 -7.37 26.56
N ILE A 263 5.09 -6.26 26.62
CA ILE A 263 5.97 -5.82 25.52
C ILE A 263 7.25 -6.66 25.50
N GLU A 264 7.52 -7.31 24.37
CA GLU A 264 8.74 -8.05 24.09
C GLU A 264 9.55 -7.36 23.01
N LYS A 265 10.83 -7.07 23.30
CA LYS A 265 11.78 -6.45 22.35
C LYS A 265 12.68 -7.50 21.72
N THR A 266 12.77 -7.50 20.41
CA THR A 266 13.68 -8.34 19.62
C THR A 266 14.52 -7.46 18.69
N GLU A 267 15.83 -7.67 18.66
CA GLU A 267 16.75 -6.99 17.75
C GLU A 267 16.68 -7.60 16.35
N LEU A 268 16.62 -6.76 15.30
CA LEU A 268 16.63 -7.22 13.91
C LEU A 268 18.06 -7.42 13.43
N PRO A 269 18.36 -8.57 12.78
CA PRO A 269 19.61 -8.72 12.05
C PRO A 269 19.72 -7.65 10.94
N PRO A 270 20.92 -7.11 10.64
CA PRO A 270 21.10 -6.10 9.59
C PRO A 270 20.67 -6.55 8.19
N THR A 271 20.56 -7.86 7.96
CA THR A 271 20.11 -8.44 6.69
C THR A 271 18.59 -8.50 6.56
N VAL A 272 17.84 -8.25 7.63
CA VAL A 272 16.38 -8.32 7.66
C VAL A 272 15.81 -6.91 7.74
N PHE A 273 15.24 -6.45 6.63
CA PHE A 273 14.61 -5.13 6.52
C PHE A 273 13.31 -5.25 5.71
N GLY A 274 12.42 -4.29 5.89
CA GLY A 274 11.10 -4.29 5.26
C GLY A 274 10.03 -3.71 6.17
N ASN A 275 8.79 -3.78 5.70
CA ASN A 275 7.60 -3.35 6.42
C ASN A 275 7.02 -4.51 7.22
N LEU A 276 6.37 -4.20 8.34
CA LEU A 276 5.68 -5.16 9.19
C LEU A 276 4.35 -5.58 8.58
N LYS A 277 4.02 -6.87 8.67
CA LYS A 277 2.70 -7.39 8.31
C LYS A 277 2.28 -8.50 9.27
N LEU A 278 1.00 -8.50 9.63
CA LEU A 278 0.36 -9.60 10.34
C LEU A 278 -0.58 -10.31 9.37
N ASP A 279 -0.57 -11.64 9.37
CA ASP A 279 -1.59 -12.43 8.69
C ASP A 279 -2.84 -12.61 9.56
N GLU A 280 -3.84 -13.33 9.05
CA GLU A 280 -5.11 -13.58 9.77
C GLU A 280 -4.94 -14.44 11.04
N GLU A 281 -3.84 -15.18 11.15
CA GLU A 281 -3.48 -15.98 12.31
C GLU A 281 -2.56 -15.21 13.28
N ASN A 282 -2.34 -13.91 13.05
CA ASN A 282 -1.44 -13.04 13.81
C ASN A 282 0.04 -13.50 13.80
N ASN A 283 0.45 -14.23 12.77
CA ASN A 283 1.86 -14.47 12.50
C ASN A 283 2.50 -13.17 11.97
N LEU A 284 3.65 -12.81 12.52
CA LEU A 284 4.40 -11.63 12.12
C LEU A 284 5.34 -11.93 10.95
N TYR A 285 5.32 -11.04 9.97
CA TYR A 285 6.22 -11.02 8.82
C TYR A 285 6.90 -9.66 8.67
N ILE A 286 8.13 -9.68 8.17
CA ILE A 286 8.85 -8.51 7.65
C ILE A 286 8.98 -8.69 6.15
N ILE A 287 8.47 -7.75 5.36
CA ILE A 287 8.34 -7.90 3.91
C ILE A 287 9.09 -6.76 3.22
N ASN A 288 9.95 -7.13 2.28
CA ASN A 288 10.55 -6.21 1.33
C ASN A 288 10.29 -6.69 -0.11
N HIS A 289 10.85 -5.98 -1.10
CA HIS A 289 10.65 -6.27 -2.52
C HIS A 289 11.22 -7.61 -2.98
N GLU A 290 12.15 -8.20 -2.21
CA GLU A 290 12.91 -9.40 -2.59
C GLU A 290 12.49 -10.63 -1.78
N ALA A 291 12.05 -10.46 -0.54
CA ALA A 291 11.77 -11.55 0.39
C ALA A 291 10.73 -11.17 1.46
N ALA A 292 10.11 -12.19 2.07
CA ALA A 292 9.41 -12.07 3.34
C ALA A 292 10.05 -12.96 4.40
N TYR A 293 10.15 -12.45 5.62
CA TYR A 293 10.69 -13.17 6.77
C TYR A 293 9.60 -13.38 7.81
N LYS A 294 9.26 -14.64 8.09
CA LYS A 294 8.41 -14.98 9.24
C LYS A 294 9.20 -14.83 10.53
N VAL A 295 8.65 -14.10 11.48
CA VAL A 295 9.29 -13.79 12.78
C VAL A 295 8.72 -14.69 13.88
N GLN A 296 9.60 -15.38 14.61
CA GLN A 296 9.25 -16.24 15.74
C GLN A 296 10.26 -16.04 16.88
N GLY A 297 9.94 -15.17 17.83
CA GLY A 297 10.91 -14.71 18.83
C GLY A 297 12.13 -14.10 18.13
N SER A 298 13.32 -14.60 18.43
CA SER A 298 14.57 -14.18 17.78
C SER A 298 14.89 -14.89 16.46
N PHE A 299 14.00 -15.74 15.95
CA PHE A 299 14.20 -16.48 14.69
C PHE A 299 13.49 -15.78 13.53
N PHE A 300 14.21 -15.65 12.40
CA PHE A 300 13.73 -15.04 11.17
C PHE A 300 13.86 -16.07 10.04
N THR A 301 12.74 -16.58 9.55
CA THR A 301 12.73 -17.59 8.49
C THR A 301 12.29 -16.96 7.19
N GLU A 302 13.17 -16.95 6.20
CA GLU A 302 12.83 -16.52 4.84
C GLU A 302 11.72 -17.42 4.27
N THR A 303 10.73 -16.78 3.67
CA THR A 303 9.54 -17.40 3.09
C THR A 303 9.29 -16.82 1.71
N GLU A 304 8.69 -17.61 0.82
CA GLU A 304 8.25 -17.09 -0.47
C GLU A 304 7.18 -16.02 -0.24
N TYR A 305 7.54 -14.77 -0.49
CA TYR A 305 6.56 -13.71 -0.68
C TYR A 305 6.18 -13.69 -2.15
N LYS A 306 4.91 -13.97 -2.43
CA LYS A 306 4.34 -13.52 -3.69
C LYS A 306 3.73 -12.18 -3.41
N GLU A 307 4.45 -11.13 -3.80
CA GLU A 307 3.81 -9.83 -3.98
C GLU A 307 2.60 -10.07 -4.88
N GLU A 308 1.46 -9.48 -4.53
CA GLU A 308 0.31 -9.50 -5.42
C GLU A 308 0.70 -8.67 -6.64
N ASP A 309 1.34 -9.32 -7.62
CA ASP A 309 1.71 -8.71 -8.88
C ASP A 309 0.41 -8.16 -9.48
N LEU A 310 0.31 -6.83 -9.54
CA LEU A 310 -0.66 -6.16 -10.39
C LEU A 310 -0.47 -6.77 -11.77
N GLU A 311 -1.47 -7.51 -12.25
CA GLU A 311 -1.32 -8.25 -13.50
C GLU A 311 -0.89 -7.27 -14.60
N LYS A 312 0.27 -7.54 -15.20
CA LYS A 312 0.80 -6.74 -16.30
C LYS A 312 0.13 -7.21 -17.60
N PRO A 313 -0.15 -6.31 -18.54
CA PRO A 313 -0.63 -6.73 -19.85
C PRO A 313 0.40 -7.61 -20.54
N THR A 314 -0.07 -8.56 -21.36
CA THR A 314 0.79 -9.34 -22.24
C THR A 314 1.48 -8.42 -23.26
N GLU A 315 2.62 -8.85 -23.81
CA GLU A 315 3.33 -8.09 -24.85
C GLU A 315 2.45 -7.79 -26.07
N GLU A 316 1.57 -8.72 -26.46
CA GLU A 316 0.60 -8.52 -27.54
C GLU A 316 -0.37 -7.37 -27.22
N LYS A 317 -0.95 -7.36 -26.02
CA LYS A 317 -1.87 -6.32 -25.58
C LYS A 317 -1.18 -4.96 -25.47
N LEU A 318 0.05 -4.94 -24.97
CA LEU A 318 0.87 -3.73 -24.88
C LEU A 318 1.23 -3.18 -26.28
N THR A 319 1.57 -4.06 -27.22
CA THR A 319 1.82 -3.70 -28.62
C THR A 319 0.58 -3.06 -29.24
N LYS A 320 -0.60 -3.69 -29.07
CA LYS A 320 -1.87 -3.14 -29.56
C LYS A 320 -2.19 -1.77 -28.94
N PHE A 321 -1.95 -1.60 -27.65
CA PHE A 321 -2.09 -0.30 -26.98
C PHE A 321 -1.21 0.77 -27.64
N LYS A 322 0.08 0.49 -27.89
CA LYS A 322 1.01 1.43 -28.54
C LYS A 322 0.61 1.75 -29.98
N GLN A 323 0.08 0.78 -30.72
CA GLN A 323 -0.46 1.02 -32.07
C GLN A 323 -1.67 1.98 -32.05
N ILE A 324 -2.59 1.81 -31.10
CA ILE A 324 -3.74 2.71 -30.94
C ILE A 324 -3.27 4.10 -30.46
N LEU A 325 -2.25 4.16 -29.60
CA LEU A 325 -1.60 5.41 -29.19
C LEU A 325 -1.01 6.15 -30.40
N ALA A 326 -0.25 5.47 -31.26
CA ALA A 326 0.33 6.05 -32.47
C ALA A 326 -0.74 6.59 -33.44
N LYS A 327 -1.86 5.87 -33.58
CA LYS A 327 -3.02 6.35 -34.38
C LYS A 327 -3.66 7.61 -33.78
N THR A 328 -3.73 7.69 -32.45
CA THR A 328 -4.34 8.82 -31.73
C THR A 328 -3.44 10.07 -31.78
N PHE A 329 -2.12 9.89 -31.76
CA PHE A 329 -1.13 10.96 -31.77
C PHE A 329 -0.18 10.88 -32.99
N PRO A 330 -0.69 11.09 -34.22
CA PRO A 330 0.04 10.78 -35.46
C PRO A 330 1.25 11.70 -35.74
N LYS A 331 1.41 12.79 -34.99
CA LYS A 331 2.54 13.72 -35.11
C LYS A 331 3.71 13.37 -34.19
N GLU A 332 3.55 12.36 -33.35
CA GLU A 332 4.50 11.99 -32.33
C GLU A 332 5.21 10.69 -32.70
N PHE A 333 6.44 10.53 -32.23
CA PHE A 333 7.21 9.32 -32.47
C PHE A 333 6.83 8.25 -31.42
N ILE A 334 5.95 7.33 -31.82
CA ILE A 334 5.45 6.23 -30.98
C ILE A 334 5.76 4.92 -31.70
N THR A 335 6.59 4.08 -31.08
CA THR A 335 7.01 2.78 -31.63
C THR A 335 6.95 1.69 -30.56
N ASP A 336 6.83 0.43 -31.00
CA ASP A 336 6.57 -0.69 -30.09
C ASP A 336 7.74 -1.00 -29.14
N TYR A 337 8.97 -0.60 -29.50
CA TYR A 337 10.17 -0.83 -28.69
C TYR A 337 10.39 0.20 -27.58
N LEU A 338 9.72 1.36 -27.63
CA LEU A 338 9.84 2.39 -26.58
C LEU A 338 9.13 1.95 -25.30
N GLN A 339 9.75 2.15 -24.16
CA GLN A 339 9.12 1.95 -22.85
C GLN A 339 8.05 3.02 -22.58
N LEU A 340 7.15 2.75 -21.62
CA LEU A 340 6.01 3.64 -21.35
C LEU A 340 6.45 5.03 -20.85
N ASP A 341 7.51 5.09 -20.05
CA ASP A 341 8.14 6.31 -19.57
C ASP A 341 8.81 7.11 -20.70
N GLU A 342 9.44 6.44 -21.67
CA GLU A 342 9.96 7.07 -22.90
C GLU A 342 8.83 7.69 -23.75
N LEU A 343 7.62 7.13 -23.66
CA LEU A 343 6.40 7.65 -24.28
C LEU A 343 5.69 8.72 -23.43
N GLN A 344 6.30 9.11 -22.30
CA GLN A 344 5.76 10.06 -21.31
C GLN A 344 4.42 9.61 -20.71
N ILE A 345 4.26 8.29 -20.55
CA ILE A 345 3.10 7.68 -19.90
C ILE A 345 3.45 7.36 -18.45
N TYR A 346 2.70 7.95 -17.53
CA TYR A 346 2.88 7.79 -16.09
C TYR A 346 1.57 7.31 -15.44
N ASN A 347 1.66 6.77 -14.22
CA ASN A 347 0.53 6.37 -13.38
C ASN A 347 -0.52 5.47 -14.08
N ILE A 348 -0.08 4.64 -15.04
CA ILE A 348 -0.97 3.77 -15.81
C ILE A 348 -1.55 2.66 -14.93
N GLN A 349 -2.87 2.49 -14.99
CA GLN A 349 -3.63 1.47 -14.26
C GLN A 349 -4.51 0.69 -15.23
N TRP A 350 -4.25 -0.62 -15.32
CA TRP A 350 -4.94 -1.56 -16.20
C TRP A 350 -6.14 -2.21 -15.49
N PHE A 351 -7.25 -2.44 -16.20
CA PHE A 351 -8.47 -3.07 -15.65
C PHE A 351 -9.40 -3.67 -16.71
#